data_AF-A0A1H3YB14-F1
#
_entry.id   AF-A0A1H3YB14-F1
#
_cell.length_a   1.000
_cell.length_b   1.000
_cell.length_c   1.000
_cell.angle_alpha   90.00
_cell.angle_beta   90.00
_cell.angle_gamma   90.00
#
_symmetry.space_group_name_H-M   'P 1'
#
loop_
_entity.id
_entity.type
_entity.pdbx_description
1 polymer ?
#
loop_
_entity_poly.entity_id
_entity_poly.type
_entity_poly.pdbx_seq_one_letter_code
_entity_poly.pdbx_strand_id
1 'polypeptide(L)'
;MKNIINSLFYSVIFIFLASCSSKKVVHGDMEINAAFNSEYAENMIAYEGQLSKNEFRSLKKKFEKELNVEIPNGKTIHIHYSQKAPNCHLMQMDKENFEDVIGNIIRITNNFTSHNDAVNLLIYHKDMFYNDIFERKAEYYLDTGFFYDNVFTDHKVCQAFMIIKPNGKFYKRHGEHLEGIAIRIIEMKED
;
A
#
# COMPACT_ATOMS: atom_id res chain seq x y z
N MET A 1 -52.23 -53.53 -18.91
CA MET A 1 -53.22 -52.51 -18.45
C MET A 1 -52.45 -51.30 -17.93
N LYS A 2 -52.76 -50.10 -18.46
CA LYS A 2 -52.56 -48.71 -17.95
C LYS A 2 -51.12 -48.32 -17.51
N ASN A 3 -50.36 -47.52 -18.26
CA ASN A 3 -50.42 -46.07 -18.59
C ASN A 3 -49.79 -45.11 -17.53
N ILE A 4 -49.18 -44.03 -18.07
CA ILE A 4 -48.89 -42.67 -17.51
C ILE A 4 -47.51 -42.53 -16.80
N ILE A 5 -46.46 -41.95 -17.39
CA ILE A 5 -46.14 -40.53 -17.77
C ILE A 5 -45.71 -39.63 -16.59
N ASN A 6 -44.56 -38.96 -16.80
CA ASN A 6 -44.04 -37.68 -16.29
C ASN A 6 -42.83 -37.65 -15.31
N SER A 7 -41.69 -37.29 -15.91
CA SER A 7 -40.87 -36.10 -15.60
C SER A 7 -40.87 -35.58 -14.15
N LEU A 8 -39.69 -35.58 -13.52
CA LEU A 8 -39.16 -34.37 -12.87
C LEU A 8 -37.65 -34.53 -12.61
N PHE A 9 -36.88 -33.75 -13.37
CA PHE A 9 -35.55 -33.29 -13.04
C PHE A 9 -35.53 -32.79 -11.58
N TYR A 10 -34.68 -33.36 -10.75
CA TYR A 10 -34.18 -32.67 -9.55
C TYR A 10 -32.67 -32.84 -9.46
N SER A 11 -32.01 -31.86 -10.09
CA SER A 11 -30.64 -31.46 -9.77
C SER A 11 -30.58 -31.06 -8.30
N VAL A 12 -29.96 -31.88 -7.46
CA VAL A 12 -29.48 -31.43 -6.15
C VAL A 12 -27.99 -31.14 -6.30
N ILE A 13 -27.71 -30.00 -6.92
CA ILE A 13 -26.41 -29.35 -6.83
C ILE A 13 -26.32 -28.80 -5.39
N PHE A 14 -25.62 -29.52 -4.52
CA PHE A 14 -25.11 -28.97 -3.26
C PHE A 14 -23.96 -28.00 -3.62
N ILE A 15 -24.30 -26.77 -4.03
CA ILE A 15 -23.32 -25.68 -4.01
C ILE A 15 -23.10 -25.33 -2.55
N PHE A 16 -21.87 -25.54 -2.11
CA PHE A 16 -21.27 -25.01 -0.91
C PHE A 16 -21.61 -23.52 -0.75
N LEU A 17 -22.51 -23.19 0.18
CA LEU A 17 -22.56 -21.85 0.76
C LEU A 17 -21.39 -21.70 1.73
N ALA A 18 -20.18 -21.60 1.19
CA ALA A 18 -19.10 -20.91 1.89
C ALA A 18 -19.38 -19.41 1.79
N SER A 19 -20.35 -18.92 2.56
CA SER A 19 -20.49 -17.49 2.78
C SER A 19 -19.48 -17.10 3.86
N CYS A 20 -18.28 -16.75 3.41
CA CYS A 20 -17.38 -15.89 4.17
C CYS A 20 -18.15 -14.59 4.48
N SER A 21 -18.61 -14.44 5.71
CA SER A 21 -19.10 -13.16 6.21
C SER A 21 -17.91 -12.22 6.33
N SER A 22 -17.66 -11.40 5.31
CA SER A 22 -16.72 -10.28 5.41
C SER A 22 -17.26 -9.29 6.45
N LYS A 23 -16.66 -9.27 7.63
CA LYS A 23 -17.00 -8.27 8.65
C LYS A 23 -16.38 -6.95 8.21
N LYS A 24 -17.22 -6.05 7.72
CA LYS A 24 -16.82 -4.67 7.47
C LYS A 24 -16.61 -3.97 8.81
N VAL A 25 -15.52 -3.22 8.93
CA VAL A 25 -15.16 -2.49 10.15
C VAL A 25 -15.54 -1.03 9.94
N VAL A 26 -16.16 -0.39 10.93
CA VAL A 26 -16.55 1.02 10.85
C VAL A 26 -15.55 1.85 11.65
N HIS A 27 -14.84 2.76 10.98
CA HIS A 27 -13.92 3.71 11.61
C HIS A 27 -14.36 5.15 11.33
N GLY A 28 -15.11 5.73 12.27
CA GLY A 28 -15.81 7.01 12.06
C GLY A 28 -16.92 6.85 11.01
N ASP A 29 -17.07 7.82 10.11
CA ASP A 29 -18.13 7.84 9.08
C ASP A 29 -17.84 6.96 7.84
N MET A 30 -16.74 6.19 7.84
CA MET A 30 -16.33 5.38 6.70
C MET A 30 -16.43 3.88 7.01
N GLU A 31 -17.11 3.16 6.12
CA GLU A 31 -17.15 1.70 6.11
C GLU A 31 -15.86 1.16 5.47
N ILE A 32 -15.11 0.32 6.19
CA ILE A 32 -13.81 -0.20 5.79
C ILE A 32 -13.92 -1.67 5.40
N ASN A 33 -13.44 -1.97 4.19
CA ASN A 33 -13.14 -3.31 3.74
C ASN A 33 -11.76 -3.72 4.26
N ALA A 34 -11.75 -4.49 5.35
CA ALA A 34 -10.52 -5.04 5.93
C ALA A 34 -10.18 -6.45 5.41
N ALA A 35 -10.92 -6.99 4.45
CA ALA A 35 -10.69 -8.34 3.93
C ALA A 35 -9.87 -8.32 2.63
N PHE A 36 -8.97 -9.30 2.46
CA PHE A 36 -8.36 -9.61 1.16
C PHE A 36 -9.35 -10.29 0.22
N ASN A 37 -10.31 -9.53 -0.31
CA ASN A 37 -11.31 -9.98 -1.27
C ASN A 37 -11.01 -9.48 -2.69
N SER A 38 -11.90 -9.75 -3.64
CA SER A 38 -11.77 -9.31 -5.04
C SER A 38 -11.70 -7.78 -5.15
N GLU A 39 -12.53 -7.06 -4.38
CA GLU A 39 -12.50 -5.59 -4.35
C GLU A 39 -11.12 -5.07 -3.92
N TYR A 40 -10.55 -5.61 -2.85
CA TYR A 40 -9.19 -5.24 -2.42
C TYR A 40 -8.17 -5.54 -3.54
N ALA A 41 -8.22 -6.73 -4.13
CA ALA A 41 -7.28 -7.16 -5.17
C ALA A 41 -7.36 -6.30 -6.45
N GLU A 42 -8.55 -5.87 -6.86
CA GLU A 42 -8.77 -5.00 -8.02
C GLU A 42 -8.14 -3.61 -7.85
N ASN A 43 -7.95 -3.17 -6.61
CA ASN A 43 -7.34 -1.88 -6.28
C ASN A 43 -5.82 -1.98 -5.99
N MET A 44 -5.20 -3.17 -6.10
CA MET A 44 -3.75 -3.34 -5.99
C MET A 44 -3.05 -3.01 -7.32
N ILE A 45 -3.04 -1.72 -7.68
CA ILE A 45 -2.50 -1.27 -8.96
C ILE A 45 -1.00 -0.99 -8.88
N ALA A 46 -0.26 -1.41 -9.91
CA ALA A 46 1.16 -1.10 -10.07
C ALA A 46 1.38 -0.19 -11.29
N TYR A 47 2.36 0.71 -11.16
CA TYR A 47 2.81 1.62 -12.19
C TYR A 47 4.32 1.52 -12.28
N GLU A 48 4.83 1.57 -13.51
CA GLU A 48 6.26 1.65 -13.78
C GLU A 48 6.51 2.71 -14.86
N GLY A 49 7.72 3.24 -14.87
CA GLY A 49 8.09 4.22 -15.88
C GLY A 49 9.49 4.75 -15.69
N GLN A 50 9.79 5.80 -16.45
CA GLN A 50 11.09 6.42 -16.51
C GLN A 50 10.92 7.93 -16.49
N LEU A 51 11.49 8.58 -15.49
CA LEU A 51 11.62 10.04 -15.43
C LEU A 51 12.85 10.46 -16.24
N SER A 52 12.75 11.55 -16.99
CA SER A 52 13.93 12.24 -17.48
C SER A 52 14.76 12.77 -16.30
N LYS A 53 16.04 13.04 -16.55
CA LYS A 53 16.95 13.61 -15.53
C LYS A 53 16.41 14.91 -14.91
N ASN A 54 15.71 15.73 -15.71
CA ASN A 54 15.13 16.98 -15.24
C ASN A 54 13.87 16.75 -14.40
N GLU A 55 12.99 15.82 -14.82
CA GLU A 55 11.81 15.44 -14.03
C GLU A 55 12.21 14.83 -12.70
N PHE A 56 13.18 13.89 -12.68
CA PHE A 56 13.69 13.30 -11.45
C PHE A 56 14.25 14.37 -10.51
N ARG A 57 15.10 15.27 -11.02
CA ARG A 57 15.65 16.38 -10.22
C ARG A 57 14.54 17.28 -9.68
N SER A 58 13.54 17.60 -10.48
CA SER A 58 12.43 18.44 -10.05
C SER A 58 11.57 17.75 -9.00
N LEU A 59 11.30 16.45 -9.15
CA LEU A 59 10.51 15.66 -8.22
C LEU A 59 11.24 15.51 -6.89
N LYS A 60 12.53 15.16 -6.92
CA LYS A 60 13.39 15.09 -5.73
C LYS A 60 13.35 16.39 -4.92
N LYS A 61 13.48 17.55 -5.57
CA LYS A 61 13.39 18.85 -4.90
C LYS A 61 12.03 19.12 -4.25
N LYS A 62 10.93 18.63 -4.86
CA LYS A 62 9.60 18.74 -4.26
C LYS A 62 9.48 17.86 -3.01
N PHE A 63 10.02 16.64 -3.05
CA PHE A 63 10.08 15.75 -1.89
C PHE A 63 10.91 16.37 -0.75
N GLU A 64 12.11 16.84 -1.05
CA GLU A 64 12.99 17.51 -0.09
C GLU A 64 12.30 18.71 0.58
N LYS A 65 11.57 19.51 -0.21
CA LYS A 65 10.82 20.66 0.30
C LYS A 65 9.65 20.24 1.19
N GLU A 66 8.84 19.29 0.74
CA GLU A 66 7.66 18.85 1.51
C GLU A 66 8.07 18.22 2.84
N LEU A 67 9.08 17.36 2.82
CA LEU A 67 9.52 16.61 3.99
C LEU A 67 10.51 17.39 4.86
N ASN A 68 11.00 18.53 4.39
CA ASN A 68 12.09 19.30 5.00
C ASN A 68 13.34 18.42 5.28
N VAL A 69 13.76 17.66 4.26
CA VAL A 69 14.94 16.77 4.31
C VAL A 69 15.82 16.97 3.10
N GLU A 70 17.08 16.56 3.20
CA GLU A 70 17.97 16.42 2.05
C GLU A 70 18.00 14.95 1.61
N ILE A 71 17.78 14.69 0.32
CA ILE A 71 17.92 13.37 -0.27
C ILE A 71 19.31 13.33 -0.93
N PRO A 72 20.25 12.45 -0.51
CA PRO A 72 21.56 12.39 -1.14
C PRO A 72 21.49 12.08 -2.64
N ASN A 73 22.36 12.73 -3.42
CA ASN A 73 22.46 12.46 -4.85
C ASN A 73 22.96 11.03 -5.10
N GLY A 74 22.50 10.41 -6.19
CA GLY A 74 22.93 9.08 -6.60
C GLY A 74 22.31 7.93 -5.80
N LYS A 75 21.48 8.20 -4.80
CA LYS A 75 20.76 7.16 -4.04
C LYS A 75 19.42 6.82 -4.66
N THR A 76 19.02 5.56 -4.50
CA THR A 76 17.64 5.13 -4.74
C THR A 76 16.73 5.74 -3.67
N ILE A 77 15.55 6.21 -4.05
CA ILE A 77 14.53 6.72 -3.13
C ILE A 77 13.49 5.61 -2.95
N HIS A 78 13.31 5.13 -1.72
CA HIS A 78 12.20 4.29 -1.33
C HIS A 78 11.21 5.14 -0.51
N ILE A 79 9.95 5.14 -0.91
CA ILE A 79 8.85 5.77 -0.18
C ILE A 79 7.87 4.68 0.21
N HIS A 80 7.57 4.55 1.50
CA HIS A 80 6.41 3.83 1.99
C HIS A 80 5.36 4.84 2.43
N TYR A 81 4.15 4.74 1.90
CA TYR A 81 3.10 5.72 2.10
C TYR A 81 1.86 5.10 2.74
N SER A 82 1.32 5.75 3.77
CA SER A 82 0.10 5.35 4.47
C SER A 82 -0.96 6.46 4.39
N GLN A 83 -2.21 6.10 4.09
CA GLN A 83 -3.34 7.03 3.98
C GLN A 83 -4.63 6.35 4.42
N LYS A 84 -5.63 7.14 4.80
CA LYS A 84 -6.99 6.63 5.00
C LYS A 84 -7.65 6.33 3.65
N ALA A 85 -8.23 5.14 3.53
CA ALA A 85 -8.87 4.64 2.33
C ALA A 85 -9.96 3.60 2.69
N PRO A 86 -10.84 3.20 1.75
CA PRO A 86 -11.87 2.20 2.03
C PRO A 86 -11.34 0.76 2.11
N ASN A 87 -10.24 0.41 1.41
CA ASN A 87 -9.67 -0.94 1.44
C ASN A 87 -8.38 -0.96 2.29
N CYS A 88 -8.49 -1.45 3.52
CA CYS A 88 -7.42 -1.39 4.51
C CYS A 88 -7.42 -2.68 5.34
N HIS A 89 -6.67 -3.67 4.86
CA HIS A 89 -6.56 -4.97 5.47
C HIS A 89 -6.02 -4.90 6.90
N LEU A 90 -5.09 -3.98 7.18
CA LEU A 90 -4.55 -3.82 8.53
C LEU A 90 -5.60 -3.37 9.56
N MET A 91 -6.75 -2.87 9.13
CA MET A 91 -7.87 -2.47 10.02
C MET A 91 -8.68 -3.64 10.57
N GLN A 92 -8.36 -4.88 10.18
CA GLN A 92 -8.88 -6.04 10.89
C GLN A 92 -8.21 -6.25 12.26
N MET A 93 -7.05 -5.62 12.48
CA MET A 93 -6.26 -5.76 13.69
C MET A 93 -6.70 -4.73 14.74
N ASP A 94 -6.54 -5.09 16.02
CA ASP A 94 -6.58 -4.08 17.07
C ASP A 94 -5.39 -3.13 16.98
N LYS A 95 -5.45 -2.06 17.76
CA LYS A 95 -4.47 -0.98 17.71
C LYS A 95 -3.06 -1.43 18.15
N GLU A 96 -2.96 -2.38 19.07
CA GLU A 96 -1.66 -2.90 19.56
C GLU A 96 -0.97 -3.72 18.47
N ASN A 97 -1.70 -4.66 17.86
CA ASN A 97 -1.22 -5.45 16.74
C ASN A 97 -0.89 -4.57 15.52
N PHE A 98 -1.70 -3.53 15.25
CA PHE A 98 -1.39 -2.56 14.21
C PHE A 98 -0.06 -1.83 14.49
N GLU A 99 0.19 -1.41 15.73
CA GLU A 99 1.45 -0.80 16.11
C GLU A 99 2.65 -1.73 15.86
N ASP A 100 2.53 -3.01 16.21
CA ASP A 100 3.58 -4.00 15.97
C ASP A 100 3.86 -4.18 14.47
N VAL A 101 2.83 -4.12 13.63
CA VAL A 101 3.02 -4.13 12.17
C VAL A 101 3.77 -2.89 11.70
N ILE A 102 3.40 -1.70 12.17
CA ILE A 102 4.11 -0.45 11.83
C ILE A 102 5.59 -0.53 12.26
N GLY A 103 5.87 -1.05 13.46
CA GLY A 103 7.24 -1.29 13.93
C GLY A 103 8.02 -2.25 13.03
N ASN A 104 7.37 -3.31 12.55
CA ASN A 104 7.97 -4.24 11.62
C ASN A 104 8.24 -3.64 10.24
N ILE A 105 7.33 -2.81 9.71
CA ILE A 105 7.54 -2.08 8.45
C ILE A 105 8.79 -1.19 8.57
N ILE A 106 8.92 -0.40 9.65
CA ILE A 106 10.10 0.42 9.90
C ILE A 106 11.37 -0.43 9.89
N ARG A 107 11.38 -1.52 10.66
CA ARG A 107 12.54 -2.43 10.75
C ARG A 107 12.93 -3.02 9.40
N ILE A 108 11.96 -3.57 8.66
CA ILE A 108 12.20 -4.24 7.38
C ILE A 108 12.69 -3.24 6.33
N THR A 109 12.01 -2.11 6.22
CA THR A 109 12.35 -1.05 5.25
C THR A 109 13.73 -0.48 5.50
N ASN A 110 14.03 -0.09 6.75
CA ASN A 110 15.37 0.39 7.11
C ASN A 110 16.46 -0.63 6.75
N ASN A 111 16.22 -1.91 7.05
CA ASN A 111 17.16 -2.98 6.75
C ASN A 111 17.44 -3.08 5.25
N PHE A 112 16.42 -3.24 4.40
CA PHE A 112 16.71 -3.43 2.97
C PHE A 112 17.23 -2.15 2.31
N THR A 113 16.81 -0.96 2.74
CA THR A 113 17.32 0.29 2.16
C THR A 113 18.78 0.53 2.54
N SER A 114 19.19 0.20 3.78
CA SER A 114 20.58 0.36 4.20
C SER A 114 21.53 -0.57 3.43
N HIS A 115 21.07 -1.77 3.09
CA HIS A 115 21.85 -2.73 2.31
C HIS A 115 21.95 -2.40 0.82
N ASN A 116 21.06 -1.56 0.29
CA ASN A 116 20.93 -1.27 -1.13
C ASN A 116 21.20 0.21 -1.50
N ASP A 117 21.96 0.92 -0.66
CA ASP A 117 22.29 2.34 -0.83
C ASP A 117 21.08 3.23 -1.20
N ALA A 118 19.99 3.02 -0.47
CA ALA A 118 18.74 3.72 -0.67
C ALA A 118 18.37 4.61 0.53
N VAL A 119 17.65 5.68 0.26
CA VAL A 119 16.98 6.49 1.27
C VAL A 119 15.62 5.89 1.55
N ASN A 120 15.28 5.75 2.84
CA ASN A 120 13.96 5.31 3.28
C ASN A 120 13.13 6.51 3.72
N LEU A 121 12.00 6.75 3.07
CA LEU A 121 11.05 7.79 3.42
C LEU A 121 9.73 7.12 3.82
N LEU A 122 9.45 7.10 5.12
CA LEU A 122 8.18 6.59 5.65
C LEU A 122 7.24 7.79 5.82
N ILE A 123 6.12 7.79 5.13
CA ILE A 123 5.25 8.95 5.01
C ILE A 123 3.81 8.54 5.34
N TYR A 124 3.10 9.36 6.11
CA TYR A 124 1.68 9.14 6.38
C TYR A 124 0.87 10.42 6.17
N HIS A 125 -0.33 10.27 5.64
CA HIS A 125 -1.29 11.38 5.56
C HIS A 125 -1.92 11.64 6.93
N LYS A 126 -2.19 12.92 7.24
CA LYS A 126 -2.78 13.36 8.52
C LYS A 126 -4.06 12.63 8.93
N ASP A 127 -4.85 12.17 7.95
CA ASP A 127 -6.15 11.52 8.18
C ASP A 127 -6.06 10.00 8.39
N MET A 128 -4.85 9.44 8.43
CA MET A 128 -4.61 7.99 8.58
C MET A 128 -5.28 7.41 9.85
N PHE A 129 -5.73 6.15 9.77
CA PHE A 129 -6.22 5.44 10.95
C PHE A 129 -5.13 5.29 12.00
N TYR A 130 -5.50 5.43 13.28
CA TYR A 130 -4.55 5.41 14.40
C TYR A 130 -3.37 6.38 14.18
N ASN A 131 -3.65 7.60 13.69
CA ASN A 131 -2.65 8.63 13.43
C ASN A 131 -1.67 8.84 14.59
N ASP A 132 -2.14 8.71 15.83
CA ASP A 132 -1.33 8.83 17.04
C ASP A 132 -0.16 7.84 17.12
N ILE A 133 -0.27 6.68 16.46
CA ILE A 133 0.85 5.72 16.33
C ILE A 133 1.93 6.29 15.42
N PHE A 134 1.55 6.90 14.29
CA PHE A 134 2.51 7.49 13.35
C PHE A 134 3.16 8.73 13.95
N GLU A 135 2.39 9.59 14.63
CA GLU A 135 2.87 10.84 15.25
C GLU A 135 4.00 10.61 16.26
N ARG A 136 4.01 9.47 16.96
CA ARG A 136 5.02 9.13 17.96
C ARG A 136 6.21 8.32 17.43
N LYS A 137 6.23 7.96 16.13
CA LYS A 137 7.35 7.25 15.49
C LYS A 137 8.17 8.27 14.70
N ALA A 138 9.36 8.60 15.20
CA ALA A 138 10.22 9.64 14.63
C ALA A 138 10.68 9.35 13.19
N GLU A 139 10.57 8.10 12.73
CA GLU A 139 10.90 7.68 11.38
C GLU A 139 9.88 8.12 10.33
N TYR A 140 8.67 8.49 10.75
CA TYR A 140 7.60 8.90 9.86
C TYR A 140 7.55 10.42 9.65
N TYR A 141 7.37 10.81 8.39
CA TYR A 141 7.06 12.16 8.00
C TYR A 141 5.54 12.33 7.82
N LEU A 142 5.01 13.43 8.32
CA LEU A 142 3.64 13.84 8.06
C LEU A 142 3.54 14.43 6.65
N ASP A 143 2.67 13.87 5.81
CA ASP A 143 2.22 14.49 4.57
C ASP A 143 1.08 15.46 4.86
N THR A 144 1.29 16.73 4.50
CA THR A 144 0.27 17.77 4.65
C THR A 144 -0.72 17.83 3.47
N GLY A 145 -0.44 17.07 2.40
CA GLY A 145 -1.31 16.86 1.25
C GLY A 145 -0.55 16.69 -0.08
N PHE A 146 0.73 17.02 -0.15
CA PHE A 146 1.49 16.93 -1.40
C PHE A 146 1.58 15.49 -1.93
N PHE A 147 1.90 14.51 -1.07
CA PHE A 147 2.02 13.12 -1.52
C PHE A 147 0.66 12.55 -1.88
N TYR A 148 -0.37 12.83 -1.07
CA TYR A 148 -1.76 12.49 -1.35
C TYR A 148 -2.20 13.03 -2.73
N ASP A 149 -2.10 14.33 -2.96
CA ASP A 149 -2.66 14.99 -4.15
C ASP A 149 -1.84 14.76 -5.43
N ASN A 150 -0.54 14.47 -5.33
CA ASN A 150 0.36 14.49 -6.49
C ASN A 150 1.13 13.19 -6.74
N VAL A 151 1.29 12.30 -5.75
CA VAL A 151 2.13 11.10 -5.86
C VAL A 151 1.29 9.82 -5.77
N PHE A 152 0.45 9.72 -4.74
CA PHE A 152 -0.39 8.57 -4.44
C PHE A 152 -1.88 8.91 -4.58
N THR A 153 -2.24 9.29 -5.80
CA THR A 153 -3.58 9.80 -6.16
C THR A 153 -4.67 8.73 -6.24
N ASP A 154 -4.31 7.45 -6.08
CA ASP A 154 -5.26 6.37 -5.91
C ASP A 154 -5.52 6.16 -4.41
N HIS A 155 -6.68 6.65 -3.96
CA HIS A 155 -7.13 6.63 -2.58
C HIS A 155 -8.04 5.43 -2.27
N LYS A 156 -7.87 4.33 -3.00
CA LYS A 156 -8.68 3.12 -2.80
C LYS A 156 -8.11 2.16 -1.76
N VAL A 157 -6.80 2.20 -1.53
CA VAL A 157 -6.10 1.35 -0.54
C VAL A 157 -5.27 2.15 0.46
N CYS A 158 -5.11 1.60 1.67
CA CYS A 158 -4.48 2.30 2.78
C CYS A 158 -2.95 2.48 2.66
N GLN A 159 -2.28 1.61 1.93
CA GLN A 159 -0.82 1.67 1.79
C GLN A 159 -0.40 1.62 0.33
N ALA A 160 0.78 2.16 0.07
CA ALA A 160 1.47 2.06 -1.20
C ALA A 160 2.97 2.20 -0.97
N PHE A 161 3.78 1.80 -1.95
CA PHE A 161 5.18 2.16 -1.99
C PHE A 161 5.58 2.72 -3.36
N MET A 162 6.67 3.49 -3.38
CA MET A 162 7.33 3.94 -4.59
C MET A 162 8.85 3.75 -4.46
N ILE A 163 9.49 3.21 -5.49
CA ILE A 163 10.94 3.16 -5.63
C ILE A 163 11.32 3.99 -6.84
N ILE A 164 12.29 4.90 -6.68
CA ILE A 164 12.86 5.69 -7.78
C ILE A 164 14.37 5.51 -7.78
N LYS A 165 14.89 4.97 -8.87
CA LYS A 165 16.32 4.76 -9.09
C LYS A 165 17.03 6.06 -9.50
N PRO A 166 18.35 6.18 -9.32
CA PRO A 166 19.11 7.37 -9.69
C PRO A 166 19.02 7.73 -11.18
N ASN A 167 18.82 6.72 -12.03
CA ASN A 167 18.64 6.89 -13.46
C ASN A 167 17.24 7.39 -13.84
N GLY A 168 16.29 7.46 -12.90
CA GLY A 168 14.90 7.90 -13.10
C GLY A 168 13.89 6.76 -13.33
N LYS A 169 14.30 5.50 -13.46
CA LYS A 169 13.38 4.35 -13.46
C LYS A 169 12.62 4.34 -12.16
N PHE A 170 11.30 4.17 -12.22
CA PHE A 170 10.47 4.08 -11.03
C PHE A 170 9.48 2.93 -11.10
N TYR A 171 9.11 2.46 -9.91
CA TYR A 171 8.03 1.53 -9.68
C TYR A 171 7.18 2.04 -8.52
N LYS A 172 5.86 2.07 -8.68
CA LYS A 172 4.89 2.46 -7.67
C LYS A 172 3.83 1.39 -7.56
N ARG A 173 3.47 0.97 -6.36
CA ARG A 173 2.42 -0.03 -6.18
C ARG A 173 1.55 0.27 -4.98
N HIS A 174 0.25 0.15 -5.19
CA HIS A 174 -0.80 0.28 -4.20
C HIS A 174 -1.10 -1.08 -3.57
N GLY A 175 -1.21 -1.12 -2.24
CA GLY A 175 -1.48 -2.29 -1.42
C GLY A 175 -0.65 -2.32 -0.12
N GLU A 176 -1.07 -3.16 0.82
CA GLU A 176 -0.39 -3.47 2.09
C GLU A 176 0.49 -4.74 1.96
N HIS A 177 1.45 -4.92 2.86
CA HIS A 177 2.39 -6.05 2.91
C HIS A 177 3.24 -6.24 1.64
N LEU A 178 3.74 -5.13 1.09
CA LEU A 178 4.44 -5.11 -0.19
C LEU A 178 5.98 -5.13 -0.05
N GLU A 179 6.53 -5.30 1.16
CA GLU A 179 7.97 -5.18 1.42
C GLU A 179 8.77 -6.21 0.62
N GLY A 180 8.25 -7.44 0.47
CA GLY A 180 8.90 -8.47 -0.33
C GLY A 180 9.02 -8.10 -1.82
N ILE A 181 8.06 -7.32 -2.35
CA ILE A 181 8.13 -6.79 -3.72
C ILE A 181 9.11 -5.62 -3.77
N ALA A 182 9.04 -4.70 -2.81
CA ALA A 182 9.95 -3.56 -2.73
C ALA A 182 11.43 -4.00 -2.69
N ILE A 183 11.75 -5.04 -1.89
CA ILE A 183 13.09 -5.65 -1.82
C ILE A 183 13.54 -6.14 -3.21
N ARG A 184 12.69 -6.89 -3.92
CA ARG A 184 13.07 -7.39 -5.25
C ARG A 184 13.34 -6.25 -6.22
N ILE A 185 12.48 -5.23 -6.26
CA ILE A 185 12.63 -4.07 -7.13
C ILE A 185 13.90 -3.27 -6.79
N ILE A 186 14.23 -3.14 -5.49
CA ILE A 186 15.44 -2.41 -5.10
C ILE A 186 16.71 -3.17 -5.45
N GLU A 187 16.70 -4.50 -5.38
CA GLU A 187 17.85 -5.36 -5.70
C GLU A 187 18.03 -5.62 -7.21
N MET A 188 17.01 -5.34 -8.02
CA MET A 188 17.09 -5.48 -9.48
C MET A 188 18.21 -4.58 -10.03
N LYS A 189 19.13 -5.23 -10.75
CA LYS A 189 20.23 -4.55 -11.45
C LYS A 189 19.67 -3.70 -12.58
N GLU A 190 20.30 -2.55 -12.78
CA GLU A 190 20.01 -1.70 -13.93
C GLU A 190 20.74 -2.27 -15.15
N ASP A 191 20.01 -2.54 -16.22
CA ASP A 191 20.56 -2.75 -17.58
C ASP A 191 21.16 -1.46 -18.15
#